data_AF-A0A842Q473-F1
#
_entry.id   AF-A0A842Q473-F1
#
_cell.length_a   1.000
_cell.length_b   1.000
_cell.length_c   1.000
_cell.angle_alpha   90.00
_cell.angle_beta   90.00
_cell.angle_gamma   90.00
#
_symmetry.space_group_name_H-M   'P 1'
#
loop_
_entity.id
_entity.type
_entity.pdbx_description
1 polymer ?
#
loop_
_entity_poly.entity_id
_entity_poly.type
_entity_poly.pdbx_seq_one_letter_code
_entity_poly.pdbx_strand_id
1 'polypeptide(L)'
;DKNKTNRLSENFIKKQKSIVKSYEAMGPLPSFTCIPYEIFDIPEKGSMVSFAESNAAVFSNSRLGLLTNKESSLSALASSVTGKAPLSDLRIEEFRHPKVVIKPDFRLETELDYGLVGYFTGKIVKDSCVAFDSIPEKQGTIKMKSLSAAIGTSGSCGMFTLREKAKEVISYGKKECDIIKDELNTSEEGDLIALGSPQLGMNELSLLDNLLEGKKFTKRCLIYCARAIHKQATQIGLTSRIERAGGEFICDSCTCLTPLITRGEVDSVITNSIKGAYYLNHSNRVGVALKDLMTIVKEYTN
;
A
#
# COMPACT_ATOMS: atom_id res chain seq x y z
N ASP A 1 13.35 8.45 -7.52
CA ASP A 1 13.83 7.84 -8.78
C ASP A 1 15.26 8.23 -9.07
N LYS A 2 16.18 7.26 -9.11
CA LYS A 2 17.61 7.50 -9.43
C LYS A 2 17.88 7.97 -10.86
N ASN A 3 16.90 7.81 -11.76
CA ASN A 3 17.01 8.21 -13.17
C ASN A 3 16.38 9.58 -13.45
N LYS A 4 15.75 10.23 -12.46
CA LYS A 4 15.13 11.54 -12.63
C LYS A 4 15.89 12.59 -11.83
N THR A 5 16.25 13.68 -12.49
CA THR A 5 16.69 14.91 -11.83
C THR A 5 15.56 15.39 -10.94
N ASN A 6 15.86 15.57 -9.66
CA ASN A 6 14.89 15.99 -8.66
C ASN A 6 15.45 17.20 -7.90
N ARG A 7 14.55 18.00 -7.32
CA ARG A 7 14.89 19.21 -6.54
C ARG A 7 15.45 18.88 -5.15
N LEU A 8 15.98 17.67 -4.96
CA LEU A 8 16.41 17.20 -3.64
C LEU A 8 17.80 17.74 -3.33
N SER A 9 18.01 18.08 -2.06
CA SER A 9 19.31 18.58 -1.62
C SER A 9 20.40 17.51 -1.80
N GLU A 10 21.61 17.96 -2.14
CA GLU A 10 22.77 17.08 -2.29
C GLU A 10 23.03 16.26 -1.02
N ASN A 11 22.81 16.86 0.15
CA ASN A 11 22.94 16.18 1.44
C ASN A 11 21.93 15.01 1.58
N PHE A 12 20.67 15.22 1.19
CA PHE A 12 19.67 14.15 1.19
C PHE A 12 20.10 13.00 0.25
N ILE A 13 20.50 13.34 -0.97
CA ILE A 13 20.96 12.35 -1.96
C ILE A 13 22.17 11.58 -1.44
N LYS A 14 23.16 12.26 -0.85
CA LYS A 14 24.36 11.64 -0.28
C LYS A 14 24.01 10.67 0.84
N LYS A 15 23.11 11.05 1.76
CA LYS A 15 22.66 10.17 2.85
C LYS A 15 21.92 8.95 2.33
N GLN A 16 20.99 9.11 1.39
CA GLN A 16 20.29 7.97 0.78
C GLN A 16 21.26 7.03 0.06
N LYS A 17 22.20 7.56 -0.73
CA LYS A 17 23.25 6.76 -1.39
C LYS A 17 24.14 6.01 -0.38
N SER A 18 24.41 6.61 0.79
CA SER A 18 25.16 5.94 1.84
C SER A 18 24.41 4.71 2.36
N ILE A 19 23.10 4.82 2.60
CA ILE A 19 22.26 3.69 3.03
C ILE A 19 22.26 2.60 1.96
N VAL A 20 22.04 2.98 0.69
CA VAL A 20 22.05 2.03 -0.44
C VAL A 20 23.37 1.24 -0.49
N LYS A 21 24.51 1.93 -0.43
CA LYS A 21 25.83 1.28 -0.44
C LYS A 21 26.03 0.32 0.74
N SER A 22 25.55 0.69 1.92
CA SER A 22 25.62 -0.20 3.10
C SER A 22 24.80 -1.47 2.89
N TYR A 23 23.58 -1.36 2.33
CA TYR A 23 22.79 -2.53 1.99
C TYR A 23 23.47 -3.34 0.90
N GLU A 24 23.92 -2.74 -0.21
CA GLU A 24 24.61 -3.46 -1.31
C GLU A 24 25.84 -4.23 -0.81
N ALA A 25 26.61 -3.66 0.12
CA ALA A 25 27.77 -4.34 0.73
C ALA A 25 27.39 -5.59 1.55
N MET A 26 26.14 -5.70 2.01
CA MET A 26 25.63 -6.90 2.69
C MET A 26 25.16 -8.00 1.72
N GLY A 27 25.07 -7.72 0.41
CA GLY A 27 24.67 -8.67 -0.63
C GLY A 27 23.18 -8.85 -1.00
N PRO A 28 22.16 -8.17 -0.42
CA PRO A 28 20.79 -8.28 -0.89
C PRO A 28 20.62 -7.64 -2.28
N LEU A 29 19.65 -8.15 -3.04
CA LEU A 29 19.26 -7.59 -4.34
C LEU A 29 18.45 -6.29 -4.14
N PRO A 30 18.93 -5.12 -4.58
CA PRO A 30 18.21 -3.86 -4.39
C PRO A 30 16.98 -3.75 -5.28
N SER A 31 15.78 -3.75 -4.68
CA SER A 31 14.50 -3.63 -5.39
C SER A 31 13.74 -2.32 -5.17
N PHE A 32 14.02 -1.62 -4.06
CA PHE A 32 13.40 -0.34 -3.69
C PHE A 32 11.87 -0.31 -3.79
N THR A 33 11.22 -1.40 -3.37
CA THR A 33 9.76 -1.54 -3.45
C THR A 33 9.11 -1.95 -2.14
N CYS A 34 7.89 -1.45 -1.92
CA CYS A 34 7.00 -1.87 -0.85
C CYS A 34 6.02 -3.00 -1.27
N ILE A 35 6.15 -3.50 -2.51
CA ILE A 35 5.36 -4.61 -3.05
C ILE A 35 6.28 -5.76 -3.51
N PRO A 36 7.21 -6.25 -2.67
CA PRO A 36 8.17 -7.28 -3.08
C PRO A 36 7.50 -8.55 -3.61
N TYR A 37 6.30 -8.86 -3.11
CA TYR A 37 5.51 -10.01 -3.52
C TYR A 37 4.93 -9.92 -4.94
N GLU A 38 5.07 -8.78 -5.63
CA GLU A 38 4.67 -8.65 -7.04
C GLU A 38 5.87 -8.69 -8.01
N ILE A 39 7.10 -8.72 -7.49
CA ILE A 39 8.32 -8.64 -8.32
C ILE A 39 9.32 -9.78 -8.08
N PHE A 40 9.11 -10.57 -7.04
CA PHE A 40 9.94 -11.72 -6.70
C PHE A 40 9.11 -12.99 -6.64
N ASP A 41 9.80 -14.12 -6.84
CA ASP A 41 9.21 -15.43 -6.62
C ASP A 41 8.81 -15.58 -5.15
N ILE A 42 7.60 -16.08 -4.95
CA ILE A 42 7.04 -16.29 -3.63
C ILE A 42 7.49 -17.66 -3.11
N PRO A 43 8.07 -17.75 -1.90
CA PRO A 43 8.38 -19.03 -1.27
C PRO A 43 7.16 -19.93 -1.12
N GLU A 44 7.38 -21.21 -0.84
CA GLU A 44 6.30 -22.14 -0.56
C GLU A 44 5.46 -21.71 0.65
N LYS A 45 4.16 -22.02 0.61
CA LYS A 45 3.25 -21.77 1.73
C LYS A 45 3.79 -22.38 3.02
N GLY A 46 3.72 -21.64 4.13
CA GLY A 46 4.30 -22.03 5.42
C GLY A 46 5.76 -21.62 5.60
N SER A 47 6.42 -21.04 4.59
CA SER A 47 7.78 -20.52 4.74
C SER A 47 7.82 -19.33 5.71
N MET A 48 8.83 -19.33 6.57
CA MET A 48 9.13 -18.19 7.45
C MET A 48 9.87 -17.11 6.68
N VAL A 49 9.35 -15.89 6.74
CA VAL A 49 9.93 -14.70 6.10
C VAL A 49 9.93 -13.52 7.07
N SER A 50 10.64 -12.45 6.72
CA SER A 50 10.69 -11.21 7.51
C SER A 50 10.51 -10.00 6.60
N PHE A 51 9.40 -9.26 6.79
CA PHE A 51 9.10 -8.05 6.02
C PHE A 51 9.02 -6.82 6.93
N ALA A 52 9.85 -5.81 6.65
CA ALA A 52 9.81 -4.50 7.31
C ALA A 52 8.62 -3.64 6.85
N GLU A 53 8.05 -3.93 5.69
CA GLU A 53 6.93 -3.20 5.11
C GLU A 53 5.62 -3.82 5.56
N SER A 54 4.77 -3.03 6.21
CA SER A 54 3.52 -3.49 6.84
C SER A 54 2.53 -4.09 5.84
N ASN A 55 2.37 -3.49 4.66
CA ASN A 55 1.53 -4.05 3.60
C ASN A 55 2.04 -5.43 3.16
N ALA A 56 3.36 -5.56 2.94
CA ALA A 56 3.96 -6.81 2.50
C ALA A 56 3.81 -7.91 3.56
N ALA A 57 3.96 -7.59 4.84
CA ALA A 57 3.74 -8.53 5.93
C ALA A 57 2.28 -9.03 5.97
N VAL A 58 1.31 -8.10 5.99
CA VAL A 58 -0.12 -8.45 6.08
C VAL A 58 -0.58 -9.22 4.85
N PHE A 59 -0.21 -8.77 3.65
CA PHE A 59 -0.55 -9.46 2.41
C PHE A 59 0.05 -10.87 2.36
N SER A 60 1.31 -11.02 2.77
CA SER A 60 1.99 -12.31 2.76
C SER A 60 1.37 -13.32 3.72
N ASN A 61 1.01 -12.90 4.94
CA ASN A 61 0.30 -13.77 5.87
C ASN A 61 -1.06 -14.21 5.34
N SER A 62 -1.83 -13.25 4.80
CA SER A 62 -3.26 -13.42 4.51
C SER A 62 -3.55 -14.04 3.15
N ARG A 63 -2.69 -13.78 2.14
CA ARG A 63 -2.92 -14.19 0.74
C ARG A 63 -1.95 -15.24 0.26
N LEU A 64 -0.71 -15.23 0.77
CA LEU A 64 0.35 -16.14 0.32
C LEU A 64 0.58 -17.29 1.31
N GLY A 65 0.04 -17.18 2.52
CA GLY A 65 0.23 -18.17 3.59
C GLY A 65 1.68 -18.28 4.04
N LEU A 66 2.46 -17.20 3.92
CA LEU A 66 3.79 -17.09 4.52
C LEU A 66 3.66 -16.76 6.01
N LEU A 67 4.74 -16.99 6.76
CA LEU A 67 4.79 -16.79 8.20
C LEU A 67 5.73 -15.64 8.55
N THR A 68 5.16 -14.50 8.94
CA THR A 68 5.93 -13.30 9.32
C THR A 68 5.17 -12.49 10.36
N ASN A 69 5.90 -11.78 11.20
CA ASN A 69 5.31 -10.66 11.93
C ASN A 69 5.34 -9.38 11.07
N LYS A 70 4.72 -8.31 11.55
CA LYS A 70 5.01 -6.95 11.07
C LYS A 70 6.34 -6.49 11.66
N GLU A 71 7.43 -6.83 10.98
CA GLU A 71 8.79 -6.53 11.44
C GLU A 71 9.11 -5.04 11.33
N SER A 72 10.03 -4.58 12.18
CA SER A 72 10.67 -3.28 11.98
C SER A 72 11.75 -3.38 10.89
N SER A 73 12.23 -2.25 10.39
CA SER A 73 13.40 -2.22 9.50
C SER A 73 14.63 -2.86 10.14
N LEU A 74 14.78 -2.75 11.47
CA LEU A 74 15.90 -3.32 12.22
C LEU A 74 15.76 -4.83 12.40
N SER A 75 14.60 -5.33 12.83
CA SER A 75 14.38 -6.76 13.06
C SER A 75 14.36 -7.56 11.76
N ALA A 76 13.81 -6.99 10.67
CA ALA A 76 13.89 -7.60 9.35
C ALA A 76 15.34 -7.69 8.84
N LEU A 77 16.13 -6.62 9.01
CA LEU A 77 17.54 -6.64 8.65
C LEU A 77 18.32 -7.66 9.48
N ALA A 78 18.13 -7.67 10.80
CA ALA A 78 18.76 -8.67 11.68
C ALA A 78 18.39 -10.10 11.27
N SER A 79 17.13 -10.33 10.86
CA SER A 79 16.68 -11.63 10.36
C SER A 79 17.42 -12.02 9.08
N SER A 80 17.61 -11.08 8.15
CA SER A 80 18.32 -11.34 6.89
C SER A 80 19.80 -11.70 7.09
N VAL A 81 20.44 -11.13 8.12
CA VAL A 81 21.87 -11.39 8.41
C VAL A 81 22.05 -12.68 9.21
N THR A 82 21.17 -12.95 10.17
CA THR A 82 21.33 -14.09 11.09
C THR A 82 20.66 -15.38 10.59
N GLY A 83 19.76 -15.28 9.61
CA GLY A 83 18.88 -16.38 9.21
C GLY A 83 17.85 -16.76 10.30
N LYS A 84 17.66 -15.91 11.31
CA LYS A 84 16.76 -16.16 12.45
C LYS A 84 15.85 -14.97 12.68
N ALA A 85 14.56 -15.23 12.90
CA ALA A 85 13.60 -14.22 13.31
C ALA A 85 13.09 -14.51 14.73
N PRO A 86 12.65 -13.50 15.49
CA PRO A 86 11.96 -13.73 16.75
C PRO A 86 10.73 -14.62 16.55
N LEU A 87 10.52 -15.56 17.47
CA LEU A 87 9.29 -16.34 17.51
C LEU A 87 8.16 -15.43 17.98
N SER A 88 7.25 -15.10 17.06
CA SER A 88 6.13 -14.17 17.24
C SER A 88 4.82 -14.88 16.96
N ASP A 89 3.70 -14.35 17.45
CA ASP A 89 2.34 -14.87 17.24
C ASP A 89 2.10 -15.45 15.84
N LEU A 90 2.28 -14.67 14.78
CA LEU A 90 1.97 -15.11 13.41
C LEU A 90 2.94 -16.14 12.81
N ARG A 91 3.94 -16.58 13.58
CA ARG A 91 4.79 -17.74 13.24
C ARG A 91 4.32 -19.01 13.96
N ILE A 92 3.32 -18.91 14.82
CA ILE A 92 2.72 -20.01 15.57
C ILE A 92 1.27 -20.16 15.08
N GLU A 93 0.88 -21.38 14.69
CA GLU A 93 -0.42 -21.64 14.06
C GLU A 93 -1.62 -21.20 14.91
N GLU A 94 -1.54 -21.37 16.24
CA GLU A 94 -2.62 -21.03 17.17
C GLU A 94 -3.09 -19.56 17.05
N PHE A 95 -2.17 -18.62 16.83
CA PHE A 95 -2.52 -17.19 16.73
C PHE A 95 -2.95 -16.75 15.32
N ARG A 96 -2.98 -17.68 14.36
CA ARG A 96 -3.45 -17.44 12.99
C ARG A 96 -4.95 -17.74 12.84
N HIS A 97 -5.61 -18.23 13.89
CA HIS A 97 -7.05 -18.38 13.94
C HIS A 97 -7.70 -17.11 14.50
N PRO A 98 -8.65 -16.48 13.77
CA PRO A 98 -9.26 -15.23 14.18
C PRO A 98 -10.19 -15.42 15.38
N LYS A 99 -10.05 -14.55 16.39
CA LYS A 99 -10.99 -14.47 17.53
C LYS A 99 -12.10 -13.44 17.30
N VAL A 100 -11.84 -12.49 16.41
CA VAL A 100 -12.72 -11.39 16.02
C VAL A 100 -13.04 -11.49 14.54
N VAL A 101 -14.32 -11.28 14.20
CA VAL A 101 -14.83 -11.12 12.84
C VAL A 101 -15.32 -9.69 12.65
N ILE A 102 -14.89 -9.05 11.57
CA ILE A 102 -15.47 -7.80 11.08
C ILE A 102 -16.57 -8.14 10.08
N LYS A 103 -17.76 -7.59 10.28
CA LYS A 103 -18.92 -7.83 9.42
C LYS A 103 -19.38 -6.53 8.76
N PRO A 104 -19.01 -6.29 7.50
CA PRO A 104 -19.61 -5.24 6.69
C PRO A 104 -21.12 -5.47 6.54
N ASP A 105 -21.94 -4.45 6.79
CA ASP A 105 -23.40 -4.51 6.54
C ASP A 105 -23.80 -4.04 5.13
N PHE A 106 -22.81 -3.60 4.34
CA PHE A 106 -22.96 -3.19 2.94
C PHE A 106 -21.89 -3.86 2.06
N ARG A 107 -22.14 -3.85 0.75
CA ARG A 107 -21.23 -4.43 -0.24
C ARG A 107 -20.03 -3.51 -0.45
N LEU A 108 -18.82 -4.05 -0.27
CA LEU A 108 -17.57 -3.38 -0.62
C LEU A 108 -17.29 -3.55 -2.12
N GLU A 109 -17.11 -2.45 -2.86
CA GLU A 109 -17.00 -2.47 -4.32
C GLU A 109 -15.63 -2.03 -4.81
N THR A 110 -15.11 -0.93 -4.27
CA THR A 110 -13.87 -0.27 -4.71
C THR A 110 -12.67 -0.66 -3.85
N GLU A 111 -11.45 -0.40 -4.31
CA GLU A 111 -10.27 -0.54 -3.48
C GLU A 111 -10.28 0.41 -2.26
N LEU A 112 -10.96 1.55 -2.37
CA LEU A 112 -11.13 2.48 -1.26
C LEU A 112 -12.00 1.88 -0.15
N ASP A 113 -13.10 1.20 -0.49
CA ASP A 113 -13.98 0.54 0.49
C ASP A 113 -13.20 -0.50 1.32
N TYR A 114 -12.37 -1.29 0.65
CA TYR A 114 -11.50 -2.29 1.28
C TYR A 114 -10.42 -1.63 2.15
N GLY A 115 -9.92 -0.47 1.72
CA GLY A 115 -9.02 0.33 2.53
C GLY A 115 -9.71 0.86 3.81
N LEU A 116 -10.91 1.44 3.69
CA LEU A 116 -11.63 2.04 4.82
C LEU A 116 -11.94 0.98 5.90
N VAL A 117 -12.48 -0.17 5.49
CA VAL A 117 -12.74 -1.27 6.44
C VAL A 117 -11.44 -1.81 7.03
N GLY A 118 -10.35 -1.88 6.25
CA GLY A 118 -9.04 -2.30 6.74
C GLY A 118 -8.47 -1.37 7.81
N TYR A 119 -8.61 -0.06 7.59
CA TYR A 119 -8.13 0.94 8.54
C TYR A 119 -8.96 0.95 9.82
N PHE A 120 -10.30 0.86 9.70
CA PHE A 120 -11.19 0.63 10.84
C PHE A 120 -10.75 -0.59 11.65
N THR A 121 -10.52 -1.71 10.97
CA THR A 121 -10.11 -2.98 11.57
C THR A 121 -8.80 -2.84 12.34
N GLY A 122 -7.76 -2.24 11.73
CA GLY A 122 -6.49 -2.04 12.41
C GLY A 122 -6.58 -1.14 13.64
N LYS A 123 -7.50 -0.17 13.68
CA LYS A 123 -7.70 0.69 14.86
C LYS A 123 -8.25 -0.11 16.04
N ILE A 124 -9.27 -0.93 15.79
CA ILE A 124 -10.06 -1.56 16.86
C ILE A 124 -9.53 -2.95 17.26
N VAL A 125 -9.05 -3.74 16.31
CA VAL A 125 -8.62 -5.12 16.58
C VAL A 125 -7.19 -5.12 17.12
N LYS A 126 -7.02 -5.73 18.30
CA LYS A 126 -5.71 -5.88 18.95
C LYS A 126 -5.08 -7.26 18.75
N ASP A 127 -5.87 -8.27 18.38
CA ASP A 127 -5.37 -9.60 18.02
C ASP A 127 -4.53 -9.57 16.74
N SER A 128 -3.62 -10.53 16.65
CA SER A 128 -2.71 -10.72 15.52
C SER A 128 -3.42 -11.12 14.22
N CYS A 129 -4.59 -11.76 14.31
CA CYS A 129 -5.39 -12.22 13.18
C CYS A 129 -6.88 -11.85 13.32
N VAL A 130 -7.50 -11.41 12.22
CA VAL A 130 -8.90 -11.01 12.14
C VAL A 130 -9.59 -11.67 10.94
N ALA A 131 -10.87 -12.01 11.05
CA ALA A 131 -11.66 -12.47 9.91
C ALA A 131 -12.54 -11.36 9.35
N PHE A 132 -12.79 -11.38 8.04
CA PHE A 132 -13.84 -10.59 7.41
C PHE A 132 -15.00 -11.49 6.98
N ASP A 133 -16.18 -11.23 7.54
CA ASP A 133 -17.42 -11.81 7.07
C ASP A 133 -17.81 -11.17 5.73
N SER A 134 -18.51 -11.92 4.89
CA SER A 134 -19.14 -11.44 3.65
C SER A 134 -18.20 -10.94 2.54
N ILE A 135 -16.88 -10.90 2.74
CA ILE A 135 -15.91 -10.70 1.65
C ILE A 135 -15.70 -12.04 0.91
N PRO A 136 -15.93 -12.12 -0.42
CA PRO A 136 -15.64 -13.33 -1.20
C PRO A 136 -14.17 -13.75 -1.15
N GLU A 137 -13.88 -15.06 -1.18
CA GLU A 137 -12.48 -15.55 -1.18
C GLU A 137 -11.69 -15.12 -2.42
N LYS A 138 -12.37 -15.07 -3.57
CA LYS A 138 -11.82 -14.66 -4.86
C LYS A 138 -11.96 -13.15 -5.05
N GLN A 139 -11.12 -12.39 -4.35
CA GLN A 139 -10.94 -10.96 -4.61
C GLN A 139 -9.64 -10.69 -5.37
N GLY A 140 -9.70 -9.69 -6.24
CA GLY A 140 -8.54 -9.23 -7.00
C GLY A 140 -7.45 -8.62 -6.12
N THR A 141 -6.21 -8.68 -6.60
CA THR A 141 -5.01 -8.22 -5.88
C THR A 141 -5.12 -6.78 -5.41
N ILE A 142 -5.69 -5.87 -6.22
CA ILE A 142 -5.82 -4.44 -5.90
C ILE A 142 -6.58 -4.23 -4.58
N LYS A 143 -7.72 -4.91 -4.41
CA LYS A 143 -8.57 -4.79 -3.22
C LYS A 143 -7.91 -5.42 -1.98
N MET A 144 -7.31 -6.60 -2.15
CA MET A 144 -6.60 -7.29 -1.06
C MET A 144 -5.35 -6.55 -0.59
N LYS A 145 -4.65 -5.91 -1.52
CA LYS A 145 -3.51 -5.04 -1.22
C LYS A 145 -3.95 -3.76 -0.50
N SER A 146 -5.04 -3.13 -0.94
CA SER A 146 -5.62 -1.97 -0.24
C SER A 146 -6.00 -2.32 1.21
N LEU A 147 -6.71 -3.45 1.39
CA LEU A 147 -7.06 -3.99 2.71
C LEU A 147 -5.82 -4.24 3.58
N SER A 148 -4.81 -4.94 3.02
CA SER A 148 -3.56 -5.27 3.73
C SER A 148 -2.80 -4.01 4.16
N ALA A 149 -2.68 -3.04 3.26
CA ALA A 149 -2.00 -1.79 3.53
C ALA A 149 -2.70 -0.98 4.61
N ALA A 150 -4.04 -0.92 4.59
CA ALA A 150 -4.83 -0.17 5.55
C ALA A 150 -4.76 -0.78 6.96
N ILE A 151 -4.93 -2.10 7.10
CA ILE A 151 -4.76 -2.82 8.38
C ILE A 151 -3.37 -2.56 8.96
N GLY A 152 -2.33 -2.72 8.13
CA GLY A 152 -0.94 -2.54 8.55
C GLY A 152 -0.58 -1.09 8.92
N THR A 153 -1.38 -0.11 8.48
CA THR A 153 -1.18 1.33 8.74
C THR A 153 -1.75 1.74 10.08
N SER A 154 -2.97 1.34 10.42
CA SER A 154 -3.65 1.81 11.64
C SER A 154 -3.46 0.94 12.88
N GLY A 155 -2.96 -0.29 12.71
CA GLY A 155 -3.00 -1.30 13.78
C GLY A 155 -1.78 -2.19 13.92
N SER A 156 -1.83 -3.06 14.93
CA SER A 156 -0.86 -4.15 15.15
C SER A 156 -1.27 -5.44 14.46
N CYS A 157 -2.53 -5.60 14.06
CA CYS A 157 -3.04 -6.77 13.36
C CYS A 157 -2.19 -7.04 12.10
N GLY A 158 -1.67 -8.27 11.99
CA GLY A 158 -0.68 -8.64 10.98
C GLY A 158 -1.19 -9.65 9.96
N MET A 159 -2.43 -10.10 10.08
CA MET A 159 -3.04 -11.12 9.24
C MET A 159 -4.56 -10.96 9.21
N PHE A 160 -5.17 -11.29 8.07
CA PHE A 160 -6.60 -11.48 7.98
C PHE A 160 -6.97 -12.77 7.24
N THR A 161 -8.17 -13.24 7.50
CA THR A 161 -8.82 -14.34 6.76
C THR A 161 -10.18 -13.89 6.22
N LEU A 162 -10.74 -14.65 5.29
CA LEU A 162 -12.02 -14.34 4.64
C LEU A 162 -12.99 -15.48 4.90
N ARG A 163 -14.26 -15.14 5.23
CA ARG A 163 -15.36 -16.11 5.45
C ARG A 163 -15.16 -17.10 6.60
N GLU A 164 -14.28 -16.78 7.54
CA GLU A 164 -14.18 -17.53 8.79
C GLU A 164 -15.13 -16.97 9.85
N LYS A 165 -15.57 -17.85 10.76
CA LYS A 165 -16.39 -17.47 11.91
C LYS A 165 -15.49 -17.34 13.13
N ALA A 166 -15.80 -16.38 13.98
CA ALA A 166 -15.19 -16.23 15.29
C ALA A 166 -16.25 -15.91 16.35
N LYS A 167 -15.83 -15.93 17.63
CA LYS A 167 -16.74 -15.72 18.76
C LYS A 167 -17.22 -14.27 18.85
N GLU A 168 -16.31 -13.33 18.62
CA GLU A 168 -16.60 -11.91 18.66
C GLU A 168 -16.89 -11.40 17.24
N VAL A 169 -18.00 -10.67 17.10
CA VAL A 169 -18.41 -10.07 15.82
C VAL A 169 -18.56 -8.57 16.02
N ILE A 170 -17.83 -7.80 15.20
CA ILE A 170 -17.90 -6.34 15.17
C ILE A 170 -18.52 -5.92 13.85
N SER A 171 -19.63 -5.19 13.92
CA SER A 171 -20.28 -4.62 12.74
C SER A 171 -19.46 -3.47 12.17
N TYR A 172 -19.41 -3.40 10.85
CA TYR A 172 -18.87 -2.26 10.10
C TYR A 172 -19.97 -1.75 9.17
N GLY A 173 -20.60 -0.65 9.56
CA GLY A 173 -21.67 -0.03 8.79
C GLY A 173 -21.24 1.27 8.14
N LYS A 174 -22.23 1.92 7.52
CA LYS A 174 -22.04 3.23 6.89
C LYS A 174 -21.48 4.28 7.85
N LYS A 175 -21.91 4.24 9.12
CA LYS A 175 -21.44 5.15 10.17
C LYS A 175 -19.93 5.00 10.44
N GLU A 176 -19.45 3.77 10.63
CA GLU A 176 -18.03 3.50 10.86
C GLU A 176 -17.20 3.88 9.63
N CYS A 177 -17.71 3.58 8.43
CA CYS A 177 -17.11 3.98 7.16
C CYS A 177 -16.94 5.50 7.06
N ASP A 178 -18.00 6.27 7.35
CA ASP A 178 -18.00 7.72 7.27
C ASP A 178 -17.05 8.35 8.30
N ILE A 179 -17.02 7.83 9.54
CA ILE A 179 -16.04 8.27 10.56
C ILE A 179 -14.61 8.13 10.07
N ILE A 180 -14.25 6.97 9.50
CA ILE A 180 -12.89 6.75 8.99
C ILE A 180 -12.61 7.63 7.75
N LYS A 181 -13.61 7.82 6.90
CA LYS A 181 -13.48 8.67 5.72
C LYS A 181 -13.24 10.12 6.13
N ASP A 182 -14.00 10.66 7.08
CA ASP A 182 -13.87 12.03 7.58
C ASP A 182 -12.52 12.25 8.29
N GLU A 183 -11.99 11.22 8.97
CA GLU A 183 -10.65 11.28 9.58
C GLU A 183 -9.53 11.42 8.54
N LEU A 184 -9.66 10.75 7.39
CA LEU A 184 -8.59 10.65 6.39
C LEU A 184 -8.75 11.64 5.22
N ASN A 185 -9.98 12.07 4.93
CA ASN A 185 -10.30 13.06 3.90
C ASN A 185 -10.29 14.46 4.51
N THR A 186 -9.15 15.14 4.41
CA THR A 186 -8.92 16.45 5.04
C THR A 186 -9.06 17.62 4.08
N SER A 187 -9.42 17.37 2.83
CA SER A 187 -9.73 18.36 1.80
C SER A 187 -10.70 17.75 0.78
N GLU A 188 -11.59 18.57 0.20
CA GLU A 188 -12.49 18.13 -0.88
C GLU A 188 -11.77 18.07 -2.24
N GLU A 189 -10.74 18.89 -2.41
CA GLU A 189 -9.97 19.07 -3.64
C GLU A 189 -8.46 18.96 -3.38
N GLY A 190 -7.67 18.80 -4.44
CA GLY A 190 -6.21 18.87 -4.34
C GLY A 190 -5.50 19.30 -5.61
N ASP A 191 -4.25 19.73 -5.48
CA ASP A 191 -3.46 20.32 -6.57
C ASP A 191 -2.71 19.26 -7.38
N LEU A 192 -2.50 18.10 -6.77
CA LEU A 192 -1.66 17.02 -7.25
C LEU A 192 -2.38 15.69 -7.06
N ILE A 193 -2.39 14.85 -8.09
CA ILE A 193 -2.81 13.45 -7.97
C ILE A 193 -1.56 12.62 -7.63
N ALA A 194 -1.63 11.80 -6.60
CA ALA A 194 -0.57 10.86 -6.24
C ALA A 194 -1.12 9.44 -6.07
N LEU A 195 -0.68 8.54 -6.94
CA LEU A 195 -1.09 7.13 -6.95
C LEU A 195 0.12 6.25 -6.60
N GLY A 196 -0.08 5.21 -5.78
CA GLY A 196 0.96 4.22 -5.48
C GLY A 196 1.52 4.22 -4.05
N SER A 197 0.64 4.22 -3.04
CA SER A 197 1.01 3.88 -1.66
C SER A 197 0.13 2.73 -1.12
N PRO A 198 0.49 1.44 -1.22
CA PRO A 198 1.73 0.90 -1.76
C PRO A 198 1.87 1.15 -3.27
N GLN A 199 3.10 1.04 -3.77
CA GLN A 199 3.43 1.25 -5.19
C GLN A 199 2.50 0.45 -6.10
N LEU A 200 2.18 1.00 -7.27
CA LEU A 200 1.33 0.34 -8.25
C LEU A 200 2.08 -0.86 -8.86
N GLY A 201 1.38 -1.99 -8.92
CA GLY A 201 1.78 -3.19 -9.61
C GLY A 201 1.17 -3.27 -11.01
N MET A 202 1.34 -4.39 -11.71
CA MET A 202 0.84 -4.53 -13.08
C MET A 202 -0.69 -4.43 -13.14
N ASN A 203 -1.39 -5.01 -12.16
CA ASN A 203 -2.86 -4.98 -12.12
C ASN A 203 -3.40 -3.55 -11.99
N GLU A 204 -2.81 -2.74 -11.10
CA GLU A 204 -3.23 -1.34 -10.94
C GLU A 204 -2.89 -0.50 -12.17
N LEU A 205 -1.73 -0.72 -12.79
CA LEU A 205 -1.34 -0.02 -14.00
C LEU A 205 -2.27 -0.37 -15.18
N SER A 206 -2.64 -1.64 -15.35
CA SER A 206 -3.60 -2.06 -16.37
C SER A 206 -4.99 -1.49 -16.13
N LEU A 207 -5.45 -1.47 -14.88
CA LEU A 207 -6.73 -0.83 -14.54
C LEU A 207 -6.69 0.67 -14.88
N LEU A 208 -5.61 1.36 -14.50
CA LEU A 208 -5.45 2.79 -14.76
C LEU A 208 -5.42 3.10 -16.26
N ASP A 209 -4.64 2.34 -17.04
CA ASP A 209 -4.56 2.47 -18.50
C ASP A 209 -5.95 2.36 -19.16
N ASN A 210 -6.73 1.34 -18.76
CA ASN A 210 -8.09 1.15 -19.26
C ASN A 210 -9.03 2.32 -18.89
N LEU A 211 -8.95 2.84 -17.66
CA LEU A 211 -9.79 3.96 -17.22
C LEU A 211 -9.46 5.26 -17.96
N LEU A 212 -8.20 5.41 -18.40
CA LEU A 212 -7.66 6.57 -19.12
C LEU A 212 -7.85 6.51 -20.64
N GLU A 213 -8.50 5.48 -21.19
CA GLU A 213 -8.70 5.37 -22.63
C GLU A 213 -9.40 6.62 -23.20
N GLY A 214 -8.71 7.31 -24.10
CA GLY A 214 -9.18 8.56 -24.73
C GLY A 214 -9.14 9.80 -23.83
N LYS A 215 -8.59 9.71 -22.61
CA LYS A 215 -8.61 10.80 -21.62
C LYS A 215 -7.21 11.30 -21.26
N LYS A 216 -7.15 12.53 -20.72
CA LYS A 216 -5.92 13.13 -20.17
C LYS A 216 -6.17 13.76 -18.82
N PHE A 217 -5.23 13.61 -17.89
CA PHE A 217 -5.32 14.25 -16.57
C PHE A 217 -5.38 15.77 -16.69
N THR A 218 -6.30 16.38 -15.93
CA THR A 218 -6.45 17.84 -15.81
C THR A 218 -5.57 18.45 -14.73
N LYS A 219 -5.02 17.60 -13.85
CA LYS A 219 -4.05 17.96 -12.81
C LYS A 219 -2.79 17.11 -12.97
N ARG A 220 -1.67 17.59 -12.45
CA ARG A 220 -0.42 16.81 -12.45
C ARG A 220 -0.64 15.48 -11.73
N CYS A 221 -0.20 14.37 -12.31
CA CYS A 221 -0.39 13.03 -11.74
C CYS A 221 0.94 12.30 -11.54
N LEU A 222 1.34 12.07 -10.30
CA LEU A 222 2.51 11.27 -9.95
C LEU A 222 2.11 9.81 -9.73
N ILE A 223 2.78 8.90 -10.43
CA ILE A 223 2.50 7.47 -10.39
C ILE A 223 3.71 6.75 -9.80
N TYR A 224 3.60 6.33 -8.55
CA TYR A 224 4.65 5.59 -7.85
C TYR A 224 4.53 4.09 -8.16
N CYS A 225 5.56 3.53 -8.78
CA CYS A 225 5.56 2.16 -9.28
C CYS A 225 6.88 1.44 -8.96
N ALA A 226 6.83 0.13 -8.76
CA ALA A 226 8.03 -0.68 -8.64
C ALA A 226 8.80 -0.68 -9.97
N ARG A 227 10.13 -0.52 -9.92
CA ARG A 227 10.96 -0.40 -11.14
C ARG A 227 10.85 -1.61 -12.07
N ALA A 228 10.76 -2.83 -11.51
CA ALA A 228 10.58 -4.05 -12.29
C ALA A 228 9.25 -4.03 -13.06
N ILE A 229 8.16 -3.62 -12.41
CA ILE A 229 6.84 -3.47 -13.02
C ILE A 229 6.85 -2.40 -14.10
N HIS A 230 7.46 -1.23 -13.83
CA HIS A 230 7.60 -0.19 -14.85
C HIS A 230 8.31 -0.72 -16.10
N LYS A 231 9.42 -1.46 -15.95
CA LYS A 231 10.14 -2.05 -17.09
C LYS A 231 9.25 -3.01 -17.89
N GLN A 232 8.53 -3.90 -17.22
CA GLN A 232 7.60 -4.83 -17.86
C GLN A 232 6.47 -4.08 -18.59
N ALA A 233 5.88 -3.08 -17.95
CA ALA A 233 4.81 -2.26 -18.52
C ALA A 233 5.30 -1.46 -19.74
N THR A 234 6.57 -1.02 -19.75
CA THR A 234 7.18 -0.35 -20.90
C THR A 234 7.30 -1.28 -22.10
N GLN A 235 7.66 -2.56 -21.89
CA GLN A 235 7.80 -3.54 -22.98
C GLN A 235 6.49 -3.77 -23.75
N ILE A 236 5.34 -3.60 -23.10
CA ILE A 236 4.00 -3.75 -23.71
C ILE A 236 3.35 -2.39 -24.07
N GLY A 237 4.13 -1.31 -24.03
CA GLY A 237 3.68 0.05 -24.38
C GLY A 237 2.69 0.68 -23.39
N LEU A 238 2.48 0.07 -22.23
CA LEU A 238 1.51 0.50 -21.23
C LEU A 238 1.95 1.78 -20.52
N THR A 239 3.24 1.91 -20.18
CA THR A 239 3.75 3.17 -19.59
C THR A 239 3.56 4.35 -20.55
N SER A 240 3.82 4.16 -21.84
CA SER A 240 3.67 5.23 -22.84
C SER A 240 2.23 5.67 -23.02
N ARG A 241 1.23 4.79 -22.85
CA ARG A 241 -0.19 5.18 -22.90
C ARG A 241 -0.56 6.05 -21.69
N ILE A 242 -0.17 5.63 -20.49
CA ILE A 242 -0.39 6.39 -19.25
C ILE A 242 0.35 7.74 -19.28
N GLU A 243 1.59 7.77 -19.79
CA GLU A 243 2.35 9.01 -19.94
C GLU A 243 1.71 9.97 -20.96
N ARG A 244 1.14 9.46 -22.06
CA ARG A 244 0.36 10.27 -23.01
C ARG A 244 -0.91 10.88 -22.40
N ALA A 245 -1.48 10.21 -21.40
CA ALA A 245 -2.56 10.74 -20.59
C ALA A 245 -2.10 11.78 -19.55
N GLY A 246 -0.79 12.03 -19.42
CA GLY A 246 -0.23 13.01 -18.48
C GLY A 246 0.28 12.43 -17.16
N GLY A 247 0.35 11.10 -17.03
CA GLY A 247 0.92 10.44 -15.85
C GLY A 247 2.44 10.53 -15.81
N GLU A 248 3.00 10.85 -14.64
CA GLU A 248 4.44 10.93 -14.40
C GLU A 248 4.91 9.78 -13.50
N PHE A 249 5.61 8.80 -14.07
CA PHE A 249 6.13 7.67 -13.29
C PHE A 249 7.26 8.07 -12.34
N ILE A 250 7.22 7.60 -11.10
CA ILE A 250 8.29 7.72 -10.11
C ILE A 250 8.63 6.33 -9.59
N CYS A 251 9.83 5.83 -9.92
CA CYS A 251 10.34 4.56 -9.40
C CYS A 251 11.28 4.77 -8.19
N ASP A 252 11.59 3.68 -7.48
CA ASP A 252 12.51 3.63 -6.32
C ASP A 252 12.18 4.67 -5.24
N SER A 253 10.90 4.92 -5.01
CA SER A 253 10.44 5.98 -4.12
C SER A 253 9.12 5.61 -3.48
N CYS A 254 8.94 6.03 -2.24
CA CYS A 254 7.64 6.02 -1.56
C CYS A 254 6.86 7.30 -1.91
N THR A 255 5.54 7.22 -2.04
CA THR A 255 4.66 8.38 -2.23
C THR A 255 4.73 9.35 -1.08
N CYS A 256 4.74 8.84 0.15
CA CYS A 256 4.56 9.67 1.34
C CYS A 256 5.90 9.98 2.01
N LEU A 257 6.78 8.98 2.15
CA LEU A 257 8.02 9.12 2.93
C LEU A 257 9.19 9.71 2.13
N THR A 258 8.90 10.61 1.19
CA THR A 258 9.92 11.31 0.41
C THR A 258 9.65 12.81 0.33
N PRO A 259 10.70 13.64 0.20
CA PRO A 259 10.57 15.09 0.03
C PRO A 259 10.05 15.52 -1.36
N LEU A 260 9.35 14.64 -2.08
CA LEU A 260 8.79 14.94 -3.41
C LEU A 260 7.43 15.65 -3.35
N ILE A 261 6.71 15.51 -2.22
CA ILE A 261 5.45 16.17 -1.96
C ILE A 261 5.60 16.90 -0.61
N THR A 262 5.56 18.23 -0.64
CA THR A 262 5.78 19.07 0.55
C THR A 262 4.72 20.17 0.64
N ARG A 263 4.38 20.57 1.88
CA ARG A 263 3.45 21.68 2.17
C ARG A 263 3.84 23.01 1.50
N GLY A 264 5.13 23.21 1.19
CA GLY A 264 5.58 24.44 0.52
C GLY A 264 5.18 24.53 -0.96
N GLU A 265 4.85 23.39 -1.59
CA GLU A 265 4.53 23.32 -3.03
C GLU A 265 3.13 22.75 -3.31
N VAL A 266 2.52 22.05 -2.36
CA VAL A 266 1.24 21.34 -2.52
C VAL A 266 0.40 21.56 -1.26
N ASP A 267 -0.80 22.12 -1.41
CA ASP A 267 -1.72 22.31 -0.28
C ASP A 267 -2.45 21.01 0.04
N SER A 268 -2.96 20.32 -0.99
CA SER A 268 -3.59 19.02 -0.83
C SER A 268 -3.36 18.06 -2.00
N VAL A 269 -3.42 16.77 -1.69
CA VAL A 269 -3.17 15.66 -2.63
C VAL A 269 -4.43 14.83 -2.83
N ILE A 270 -4.75 14.55 -4.09
CA ILE A 270 -5.78 13.59 -4.48
C ILE A 270 -5.14 12.19 -4.52
N THR A 271 -5.70 11.24 -3.75
CA THR A 271 -5.18 9.86 -3.72
C THR A 271 -6.30 8.85 -3.45
N ASN A 272 -6.13 7.62 -3.94
CA ASN A 272 -7.03 6.51 -3.66
C ASN A 272 -6.54 5.59 -2.53
N SER A 273 -5.44 5.97 -1.89
CA SER A 273 -4.83 5.15 -0.87
C SER A 273 -5.09 5.65 0.53
N ILE A 274 -5.56 4.77 1.40
CA ILE A 274 -5.66 5.00 2.84
C ILE A 274 -4.29 5.17 3.50
N LYS A 275 -3.32 4.31 3.16
CA LYS A 275 -1.94 4.45 3.64
C LYS A 275 -1.33 5.78 3.16
N GLY A 276 -1.62 6.13 1.91
CA GLY A 276 -1.30 7.39 1.28
C GLY A 276 -1.83 8.57 2.08
N ALA A 277 -3.15 8.60 2.28
CA ALA A 277 -3.86 9.63 3.02
C ALA A 277 -3.28 9.81 4.42
N TYR A 278 -3.09 8.72 5.16
CA TYR A 278 -2.55 8.75 6.50
C TYR A 278 -1.17 9.43 6.54
N TYR A 279 -0.19 8.94 5.78
CA TYR A 279 1.18 9.46 5.85
C TYR A 279 1.33 10.83 5.18
N LEU A 280 0.60 11.13 4.09
CA LEU A 280 0.63 12.46 3.48
C LEU A 280 0.12 13.53 4.46
N ASN A 281 -0.95 13.24 5.19
CA ASN A 281 -1.45 14.14 6.21
C ASN A 281 -0.54 14.21 7.45
N HIS A 282 -0.13 13.08 8.01
CA HIS A 282 0.61 13.07 9.28
C HIS A 282 2.09 13.42 9.14
N SER A 283 2.74 12.94 8.07
CA SER A 283 4.19 13.12 7.86
C SER A 283 4.51 14.31 6.98
N ASN A 284 3.82 14.47 5.84
CA ASN A 284 4.07 15.55 4.89
C ASN A 284 3.27 16.82 5.23
N ARG A 285 2.29 16.68 6.13
CA ARG A 285 1.41 17.76 6.59
C ARG A 285 0.58 18.37 5.47
N VAL A 286 0.31 17.67 4.37
CA VAL A 286 -0.56 18.18 3.30
C VAL A 286 -2.01 17.74 3.51
N GLY A 287 -2.97 18.51 2.99
CA GLY A 287 -4.37 18.08 2.93
C GLY A 287 -4.54 16.88 2.00
N VAL A 288 -5.63 16.14 2.16
CA VAL A 288 -5.88 14.93 1.37
C VAL A 288 -7.32 14.89 0.89
N ALA A 289 -7.49 14.77 -0.42
CA ALA A 289 -8.74 14.43 -1.08
C ALA A 289 -8.75 12.94 -1.41
N LEU A 290 -9.43 12.15 -0.59
CA LEU A 290 -9.46 10.69 -0.65
C LEU A 290 -10.65 10.21 -1.49
N LYS A 291 -10.36 9.67 -2.68
CA LYS A 291 -11.37 9.19 -3.65
C LYS A 291 -10.92 7.88 -4.28
N ASP A 292 -11.83 6.98 -4.64
CA ASP A 292 -11.45 5.76 -5.37
C ASP A 292 -10.89 6.10 -6.76
N LEU A 293 -10.14 5.17 -7.36
CA LEU A 293 -9.43 5.41 -8.62
C LEU A 293 -10.38 5.78 -9.77
N MET A 294 -11.56 5.17 -9.82
CA MET A 294 -12.54 5.45 -10.87
C MET A 294 -13.07 6.87 -10.74
N THR A 295 -13.39 7.29 -9.53
CA THR A 295 -13.80 8.67 -9.23
C THR A 295 -12.69 9.67 -9.56
N ILE A 296 -11.43 9.39 -9.19
CA ILE A 296 -10.28 10.25 -9.54
C ILE A 296 -10.18 10.42 -11.05
N VAL A 297 -10.22 9.33 -11.82
CA VAL A 297 -10.12 9.41 -13.28
C VAL A 297 -11.33 10.15 -13.85
N LYS A 298 -12.54 9.90 -13.35
CA LYS A 298 -13.76 10.56 -13.84
C LYS A 298 -13.73 12.07 -13.62
N GLU A 299 -13.27 12.53 -12.46
CA GLU A 299 -13.32 13.95 -12.09
C GLU A 299 -12.11 14.75 -12.59
N TYR A 300 -10.95 14.11 -12.71
CA TYR A 300 -9.69 14.79 -13.02
C TYR A 300 -9.09 14.38 -14.37
N THR A 301 -9.93 14.01 -15.33
CA THR A 301 -9.51 13.82 -16.73
C THR A 301 -10.51 14.41 -17.73
N ASN A 302 -10.02 14.81 -18.91
CA ASN A 302 -10.79 15.29 -20.06
C ASN A 302 -10.60 14.40 -21.28
#